data_AF-A0A947PZU9-F1
#
_entry.id   AF-A0A947PZU9-F1
#
_cell.length_a   1.000
_cell.length_b   1.000
_cell.length_c   1.000
_cell.angle_alpha   90.00
_cell.angle_beta   90.00
_cell.angle_gamma   90.00
#
_symmetry.space_group_name_H-M   'P 1'
#
loop_
_entity.id
_entity.type
_entity.pdbx_description
1 polymer ?
#
loop_
_entity_poly.entity_id
_entity_poly.type
_entity_poly.pdbx_seq_one_letter_code
_entity_poly.pdbx_strand_id
1 'polypeptide(L)'
;MLRDVWNKAVTGYQSFRQTMDHDVLDNLAKCKKEAQQGFETQILIGPYGYYSVMEKVPLTPDEAKKVIEDCDKERARILESMKARAEKYGLKP
;
A
#
# COMPACT_ATOMS: atom_id res chain seq x y z
N MET A 1 15.54 -30.96 -8.23
CA MET A 1 15.13 -30.85 -6.83
C MET A 1 15.56 -29.54 -6.16
N LEU A 2 16.85 -29.18 -6.01
CA LEU A 2 17.23 -27.88 -5.38
C LEU A 2 16.83 -26.64 -6.21
N ARG A 3 16.90 -26.73 -7.54
CA ARG A 3 16.42 -25.68 -8.47
C ARG A 3 14.91 -25.44 -8.38
N ASP A 4 14.13 -26.51 -8.16
CA ASP A 4 12.67 -26.44 -8.09
C ASP A 4 12.19 -25.81 -6.78
N VAL A 5 12.90 -26.05 -5.69
CA VAL A 5 12.64 -25.43 -4.38
C VAL A 5 12.99 -23.93 -4.41
N TRP A 6 14.11 -23.56 -5.02
CA TRP A 6 14.48 -22.15 -5.20
C TRP A 6 13.47 -21.42 -6.09
N ASN A 7 13.08 -22.02 -7.22
CA ASN A 7 12.08 -21.41 -8.10
C ASN A 7 10.75 -21.22 -7.39
N LYS A 8 10.23 -22.22 -6.66
CA LYS A 8 8.97 -22.09 -5.90
C LYS A 8 9.06 -21.03 -4.79
N ALA A 9 10.19 -20.91 -4.10
CA ALA A 9 10.40 -19.87 -3.08
C ALA A 9 10.46 -18.47 -3.70
N VAL A 10 11.08 -18.32 -4.87
CA VAL A 10 11.12 -17.05 -5.63
C VAL A 10 9.74 -16.69 -6.18
N THR A 11 8.97 -17.65 -6.71
CA THR A 11 7.60 -17.40 -7.17
C THR A 11 6.69 -17.02 -6.02
N GLY A 12 6.77 -17.73 -4.88
CA GLY A 12 5.99 -17.40 -3.68
C GLY A 12 6.32 -16.02 -3.11
N TYR A 13 7.60 -15.64 -3.10
CA TYR A 13 8.03 -14.31 -2.68
C TYR A 13 7.57 -13.21 -3.65
N GLN A 14 7.62 -13.46 -4.96
CA GLN A 14 7.10 -12.53 -5.97
C GLN A 14 5.59 -12.37 -5.88
N SER A 15 4.83 -13.45 -5.72
CA SER A 15 3.38 -13.41 -5.54
C SER A 15 2.99 -12.70 -4.24
N PHE A 16 3.66 -13.00 -3.13
CA PHE A 16 3.44 -12.30 -1.85
C PHE A 16 3.70 -10.79 -1.97
N ARG A 17 4.79 -10.41 -2.65
CA ARG A 17 5.13 -9.01 -2.85
C ARG A 17 4.21 -8.29 -3.84
N GLN A 18 3.72 -8.99 -4.87
CA GLN A 18 2.68 -8.48 -5.77
C GLN A 18 1.36 -8.26 -5.02
N THR A 19 0.93 -9.20 -4.17
CA THR A 19 -0.26 -9.03 -3.33
C THR A 19 -0.09 -7.81 -2.41
N MET A 20 1.08 -7.66 -1.77
CA MET A 20 1.37 -6.46 -0.97
C MET A 20 1.33 -5.16 -1.78
N ASP A 21 1.90 -5.13 -2.99
CA ASP A 21 1.87 -3.92 -3.83
C ASP A 21 0.42 -3.54 -4.19
N HIS A 22 -0.45 -4.50 -4.48
CA HIS A 22 -1.88 -4.26 -4.74
C HIS A 22 -2.64 -3.84 -3.47
N ASP A 23 -2.42 -4.51 -2.35
CA ASP A 23 -3.02 -4.15 -1.06
C ASP A 23 -2.64 -2.72 -0.63
N VAL A 24 -1.39 -2.31 -0.90
CA VAL A 24 -0.93 -0.95 -0.63
C VAL A 24 -1.62 0.05 -1.56
N LEU A 25 -1.79 -0.26 -2.85
CA LEU A 25 -2.52 0.60 -3.79
C LEU A 25 -3.99 0.80 -3.38
N ASP A 26 -4.67 -0.26 -2.93
CA ASP A 26 -6.04 -0.20 -2.45
C ASP A 26 -6.15 0.64 -1.16
N ASN A 27 -5.19 0.47 -0.24
CA ASN A 27 -5.12 1.28 0.98
C ASN A 27 -4.86 2.76 0.67
N LEU A 28 -4.01 3.09 -0.31
CA LEU A 28 -3.79 4.46 -0.75
C LEU A 28 -5.04 5.07 -1.40
N ALA A 29 -5.78 4.29 -2.18
CA ALA A 29 -7.06 4.73 -2.75
C ALA A 29 -8.11 5.00 -1.66
N LYS A 30 -8.16 4.15 -0.64
CA LYS A 30 -9.01 4.34 0.54
C LYS A 30 -8.62 5.59 1.32
N CYS A 31 -7.33 5.78 1.61
CA CYS A 31 -6.80 6.95 2.30
C CYS A 31 -7.15 8.25 1.56
N LYS A 32 -6.95 8.30 0.23
CA LYS A 32 -7.35 9.43 -0.61
C LYS A 32 -8.85 9.73 -0.51
N LYS A 33 -9.69 8.70 -0.53
CA LYS A 33 -11.14 8.86 -0.42
C LYS A 33 -11.56 9.40 0.95
N GLU A 34 -10.94 8.94 2.02
CA GLU A 34 -11.18 9.45 3.38
C GLU A 34 -10.78 10.93 3.47
N ALA A 35 -9.60 11.28 2.95
CA ALA A 35 -9.14 12.67 2.94
C ALA A 35 -10.08 13.59 2.14
N GLN A 36 -10.61 13.12 0.99
CA GLN A 36 -11.66 13.84 0.24
C GLN A 36 -12.97 14.01 1.02
N GLN A 37 -13.25 13.11 1.96
CA GLN A 37 -14.39 13.20 2.88
C GLN A 37 -14.08 14.05 4.12
N GLY A 38 -12.85 14.59 4.24
CA GLY A 38 -12.44 15.48 5.32
C GLY A 38 -12.02 14.77 6.61
N PHE A 39 -11.60 13.51 6.54
CA PHE A 39 -11.07 12.78 7.69
C PHE A 39 -9.99 11.77 7.29
N GLU A 40 -9.23 11.28 8.25
CA GLU A 40 -8.35 10.12 8.08
C GLU A 40 -8.64 9.08 9.17
N THR A 41 -8.50 7.79 8.83
CA THR A 41 -8.60 6.73 9.84
C THR A 41 -7.22 6.47 10.47
N GLN A 42 -7.07 6.80 11.75
CA GLN A 42 -5.88 6.46 12.52
C GLN A 42 -6.09 5.16 13.30
N ILE A 43 -5.04 4.35 13.40
CA ILE A 43 -5.03 3.16 14.25
C ILE A 43 -4.33 3.51 15.56
N LEU A 44 -5.09 3.60 16.63
CA LEU A 44 -4.57 3.76 17.97
C LEU A 44 -4.26 2.38 18.55
N ILE A 45 -3.00 2.17 18.90
CA ILE A 45 -2.53 0.94 19.53
C ILE A 45 -2.55 1.14 21.04
N GLY A 46 -3.33 0.31 21.74
CA GLY A 46 -3.43 0.35 23.20
C GLY A 46 -2.10 0.00 23.90
N PRO A 47 -2.00 0.22 25.23
CA PRO A 47 -0.81 -0.10 26.00
C PRO A 47 -0.40 -1.57 25.77
N TYR A 48 0.88 -1.79 25.49
CA TYR A 48 1.44 -3.13 25.22
C TYR A 48 0.84 -3.88 24.02
N GLY A 49 0.08 -3.22 23.14
CA GLY A 49 -0.47 -3.83 21.92
C GLY A 49 -1.67 -4.77 22.13
N TYR A 50 -2.32 -4.75 23.30
CA TYR A 50 -3.44 -5.66 23.61
C TYR A 50 -4.71 -5.41 22.78
N TYR A 51 -4.87 -4.21 22.22
CA TYR A 51 -5.98 -3.89 21.34
C TYR A 51 -5.59 -2.76 20.38
N SER A 52 -6.31 -2.67 19.26
CA SER A 52 -6.26 -1.54 18.35
C SER A 52 -7.65 -0.95 18.17
N VAL A 53 -7.74 0.37 18.16
CA VAL A 53 -8.97 1.11 17.84
C VAL A 53 -8.73 1.87 16.55
N MET A 54 -9.70 1.83 15.65
CA MET A 54 -9.72 2.69 14.47
C MET A 54 -10.54 3.93 14.80
N GLU A 55 -9.92 5.10 14.74
CA GLU A 55 -10.57 6.38 14.99
C GLU A 55 -10.55 7.23 13.71
N LYS A 56 -11.67 7.90 13.41
CA LYS A 56 -11.75 8.86 12.31
C LYS A 56 -11.39 10.25 12.84
N VAL A 57 -10.24 10.74 12.43
CA VAL A 57 -9.74 12.06 12.82
C VAL A 57 -10.13 13.06 11.73
N PRO A 58 -10.86 14.14 12.06
CA PRO A 58 -11.21 15.15 11.08
C PRO A 58 -9.95 15.89 10.59
N LEU A 59 -9.92 16.17 9.29
CA LEU A 59 -8.84 16.91 8.64
C LEU A 59 -9.32 18.32 8.29
N THR A 60 -8.45 19.30 8.45
CA THR A 60 -8.64 20.62 7.83
C THR A 60 -8.51 20.51 6.30
N PRO A 61 -9.03 21.48 5.52
CA PRO A 61 -8.91 21.46 4.06
C PRO A 61 -7.45 21.38 3.56
N ASP A 62 -6.52 22.05 4.25
CA ASP A 62 -5.10 22.03 3.89
C ASP A 62 -4.44 20.68 4.19
N GLU A 63 -4.78 20.06 5.32
CA GLU A 63 -4.31 18.72 5.66
C GLU A 63 -4.89 17.67 4.70
N ALA A 64 -6.19 17.73 4.41
CA ALA A 64 -6.83 16.85 3.43
C ALA A 64 -6.16 16.95 2.06
N LYS A 65 -5.87 18.18 1.59
CA LYS A 65 -5.14 18.40 0.35
C LYS A 65 -3.76 17.75 0.37
N LYS A 66 -3.00 17.94 1.45
CA LYS A 66 -1.67 17.35 1.61
C LYS A 66 -1.72 15.82 1.61
N VAL A 67 -2.66 15.21 2.34
CA VAL A 67 -2.84 13.75 2.39
C VAL A 67 -3.18 13.20 1.00
N ILE A 68 -4.04 13.88 0.23
CA ILE A 68 -4.38 13.50 -1.15
C ILE A 68 -3.12 13.54 -2.04
N GLU A 69 -2.34 14.61 -1.98
CA GLU A 69 -1.10 14.75 -2.75
C GLU A 69 -0.08 13.66 -2.42
N ASP A 70 0.07 13.35 -1.13
CA ASP A 70 1.01 12.31 -0.67
C ASP A 70 0.54 10.91 -1.11
N CYS A 71 -0.77 10.62 -1.05
CA CYS A 71 -1.34 9.38 -1.59
C CYS A 71 -1.09 9.22 -3.10
N ASP A 72 -1.27 10.30 -3.88
CA ASP A 72 -1.07 10.27 -5.33
C ASP A 72 0.41 10.08 -5.70
N LYS A 73 1.33 10.76 -5.00
CA LYS A 73 2.78 10.58 -5.17
C LYS A 73 3.20 9.14 -4.88
N GLU A 74 2.75 8.58 -3.76
CA GLU A 74 3.13 7.24 -3.35
C GLU A 74 2.54 6.18 -4.29
N ARG A 75 1.29 6.37 -4.72
CA ARG A 75 0.66 5.52 -5.75
C ARG A 75 1.45 5.53 -7.05
N ALA A 76 1.87 6.70 -7.53
CA ALA A 76 2.69 6.80 -8.73
C ALA A 76 4.03 6.07 -8.59
N ARG A 77 4.71 6.23 -7.45
CA ARG A 77 5.97 5.55 -7.11
C ARG A 77 5.84 4.02 -7.14
N ILE A 78 4.76 3.48 -6.57
CA ILE A 78 4.51 2.04 -6.56
C ILE A 78 4.23 1.53 -7.97
N LEU A 79 3.37 2.21 -8.74
CA LEU A 79 3.07 1.84 -10.13
C LEU A 79 4.31 1.85 -11.02
N GLU A 80 5.19 2.84 -10.86
CA GLU A 80 6.47 2.89 -11.56
C GLU A 80 7.38 1.72 -11.15
N SER A 81 7.47 1.42 -9.85
CA SER A 81 8.22 0.26 -9.35
C SER A 81 7.67 -1.06 -9.90
N MET A 82 6.35 -1.20 -10.00
CA MET A 82 5.71 -2.38 -10.59
C MET A 82 6.02 -2.50 -12.08
N LYS A 83 5.94 -1.41 -12.84
CA LYS A 83 6.31 -1.39 -14.27
C LYS A 83 7.77 -1.78 -14.50
N ALA A 84 8.69 -1.15 -13.76
CA ALA A 84 10.12 -1.46 -13.85
C ALA A 84 10.42 -2.94 -13.50
N ARG A 85 9.68 -3.52 -12.54
CA ARG A 85 9.77 -4.95 -12.22
C ARG A 85 9.20 -5.82 -13.34
N ALA A 86 8.04 -5.48 -13.89
CA ALA A 86 7.43 -6.23 -14.98
C ALA A 86 8.38 -6.32 -16.18
N GLU A 87 8.99 -5.19 -16.55
CA GLU A 87 10.02 -5.11 -17.60
C GLU A 87 11.25 -5.95 -17.26
N LYS A 88 11.78 -5.82 -16.03
CA LYS A 88 12.96 -6.57 -15.57
C LYS A 88 12.77 -8.09 -15.62
N TYR A 89 11.58 -8.59 -15.34
CA TYR A 89 11.28 -10.02 -15.29
C TYR A 89 10.57 -10.54 -16.54
N GLY A 90 10.39 -9.72 -17.58
CA GLY A 90 9.69 -10.11 -18.81
C GLY A 90 8.23 -10.52 -18.57
N LEU A 91 7.64 -10.08 -17.46
CA LEU A 91 6.23 -10.29 -17.16
C LEU A 91 5.45 -9.29 -18.03
N LYS A 92 4.78 -9.77 -19.08
CA LYS A 92 3.83 -8.91 -19.83
C LYS A 92 2.74 -8.43 -18.87
N PRO A 93 2.28 -7.16 -19.02
CA PRO A 93 1.18 -6.63 -18.23
C PRO A 93 -0.10 -7.44 -18.39
#